data_AF-A0AA37KKP9-F1
#
_entry.id   AF-A0AA37KKP9-F1
#
_cell.length_a   1.000
_cell.length_b   1.000
_cell.length_c   1.000
_cell.angle_alpha   90.00
_cell.angle_beta   90.00
_cell.angle_gamma   90.00
#
_symmetry.space_group_name_H-M   'P 1'
#
loop_
_entity.id
_entity.type
_entity.pdbx_description
1 polymer ?
#
loop_
_entity_poly.entity_id
_entity_poly.type
_entity_poly.pdbx_seq_one_letter_code
_entity_poly.pdbx_strand_id
1 'polypeptide(L)'
;MVLGQEYKNWDKYDIEGFYTIAKSKAEAKISKNVLREGADYYIPTEMDDQVFPSGISKKITPKLYKLKDTEIYVFFTFPPFLYDSDNGMIEIKNNKGVFYKSPTNP
;
A
#
# COMPACT_ATOMS: atom_id res chain seq x y z
N MET A 1 -27.17 -7.34 -9.80
CA MET A 1 -25.71 -7.44 -9.97
C MET A 1 -25.22 -6.03 -10.26
N VAL A 2 -24.41 -5.42 -9.39
CA VAL A 2 -23.85 -4.07 -9.63
C VAL A 2 -22.59 -4.26 -10.45
N LEU A 3 -22.67 -3.96 -11.75
CA LEU A 3 -21.52 -3.98 -12.66
C LEU A 3 -20.48 -2.98 -12.16
N GLY A 4 -19.24 -3.42 -11.96
CA GLY A 4 -18.11 -2.54 -11.57
C GLY A 4 -17.68 -2.58 -10.10
N GLN A 5 -18.24 -3.47 -9.25
CA GLN A 5 -17.75 -3.69 -7.88
C GLN A 5 -17.39 -5.16 -7.57
N GLU A 6 -17.19 -5.99 -8.59
CA GLU A 6 -16.87 -7.41 -8.42
C GLU A 6 -15.57 -7.65 -7.63
N TYR A 7 -14.64 -6.70 -7.70
CA TYR A 7 -13.40 -6.71 -6.94
C TYR A 7 -13.62 -6.73 -5.42
N LYS A 8 -14.79 -6.29 -4.92
CA LYS A 8 -15.11 -6.30 -3.48
C LYS A 8 -15.31 -7.71 -2.92
N ASN A 9 -15.39 -8.72 -3.76
CA ASN A 9 -15.45 -10.14 -3.37
C ASN A 9 -14.08 -10.82 -3.36
N TRP A 10 -13.03 -10.14 -3.82
CA TRP A 10 -11.67 -10.68 -3.81
C TRP A 10 -11.06 -10.67 -2.40
N ASP A 11 -9.91 -11.32 -2.26
CA ASP A 11 -9.13 -11.34 -1.01
C ASP A 11 -8.74 -9.92 -0.60
N LYS A 12 -8.97 -9.60 0.68
CA LYS A 12 -8.86 -8.25 1.22
C LYS A 12 -7.70 -8.15 2.19
N TYR A 13 -6.93 -7.08 2.05
CA TYR A 13 -5.86 -6.72 2.96
C TYR A 13 -6.02 -5.26 3.38
N ASP A 14 -6.33 -5.04 4.65
CA ASP A 14 -6.53 -3.70 5.19
C ASP A 14 -5.23 -2.91 5.25
N ILE A 15 -5.24 -1.70 4.71
CA ILE A 15 -4.14 -0.73 4.70
C ILE A 15 -4.36 0.26 5.84
N GLU A 16 -3.37 0.34 6.73
CA GLU A 16 -3.35 1.23 7.88
C GLU A 16 -2.88 2.64 7.50
N GLY A 17 -2.02 2.76 6.48
CA GLY A 17 -1.58 4.05 5.95
C GLY A 17 -0.64 3.94 4.75
N PHE A 18 -0.29 5.10 4.22
CA PHE A 18 0.55 5.25 3.03
C PHE A 18 1.85 5.99 3.39
N TYR A 19 2.92 5.67 2.68
CA TYR A 19 4.25 6.18 2.95
C TYR A 19 5.02 6.50 1.66
N THR A 20 5.99 7.41 1.75
CA THR A 20 7.02 7.65 0.72
C THR A 20 8.41 7.57 1.34
N ILE A 21 9.43 7.32 0.52
CA ILE A 21 10.81 7.44 0.97
C ILE A 21 11.13 8.92 1.25
N ALA A 22 11.75 9.19 2.40
CA ALA A 22 12.25 10.51 2.74
C ALA A 22 13.40 10.90 1.81
N LYS A 23 13.37 12.12 1.28
CA LYS A 23 14.43 12.68 0.43
C LYS A 23 15.69 12.99 1.23
N SER A 24 15.55 13.18 2.54
CA SER A 24 16.68 13.44 3.44
C SER A 24 16.44 12.97 4.87
N LYS A 25 17.54 12.78 5.62
CA LYS A 25 17.49 12.52 7.06
C LYS A 25 16.85 13.66 7.86
N ALA A 26 16.95 14.91 7.38
CA ALA A 26 16.35 16.06 8.04
C ALA A 26 14.82 16.03 7.96
N GLU A 27 14.28 15.70 6.78
CA GLU A 27 12.85 15.49 6.56
C GLU A 27 12.30 14.36 7.45
N ALA A 28 13.01 13.23 7.49
CA ALA A 28 12.62 12.11 8.35
C ALA A 28 12.58 12.49 9.85
N LYS A 29 13.44 13.41 10.32
CA LYS A 29 13.49 13.80 11.74
C LYS A 29 12.30 14.64 12.20
N ILE A 30 11.68 15.39 11.29
CA ILE A 30 10.56 16.29 11.63
C ILE A 30 9.20 15.63 11.40
N SER A 31 9.16 14.50 10.69
CA SER A 31 7.94 13.75 10.44
C SER A 31 7.59 12.87 11.65
N LYS A 32 6.29 12.69 11.88
CA LYS A 32 5.77 11.79 12.92
C LYS A 32 5.65 10.38 12.36
N ASN A 33 5.84 9.35 13.20
CA ASN A 33 5.63 7.94 12.85
C ASN A 33 6.46 7.44 11.65
N VAL A 34 7.71 7.89 11.56
CA VAL A 34 8.65 7.43 10.53
C VAL A 34 9.03 5.97 10.75
N LEU A 35 8.96 5.18 9.67
CA LEU A 35 9.48 3.82 9.66
C LEU A 35 10.92 3.83 9.13
N ARG A 36 11.75 2.94 9.67
CA ARG A 36 13.14 2.78 9.23
C ARG A 36 13.40 1.34 8.85
N GLU A 37 13.89 1.13 7.64
CA GLU A 37 14.34 -0.18 7.14
C GLU A 37 15.74 0.01 6.54
N GLY A 38 16.75 -0.57 7.20
CA GLY A 38 18.15 -0.36 6.83
C GLY A 38 18.56 1.12 6.83
N ALA A 39 18.94 1.62 5.65
CA ALA A 39 19.37 3.01 5.44
C ALA A 39 18.22 3.96 5.09
N ASP A 40 17.06 3.42 4.70
CA ASP A 40 15.93 4.20 4.21
C ASP A 40 14.98 4.59 5.34
N TYR A 41 14.37 5.77 5.17
CA TYR A 41 13.33 6.28 6.06
C TYR A 41 12.06 6.44 5.25
N TYR A 42 10.94 5.96 5.79
CA TYR A 42 9.62 6.05 5.17
C TYR A 42 8.76 6.97 6.01
N ILE A 43 8.29 8.05 5.42
CA ILE A 43 7.46 9.06 6.07
C ILE A 43 6.00 8.85 5.69
N PRO A 44 5.04 9.02 6.63
CA PRO A 44 3.63 8.98 6.29
C PRO A 44 3.30 10.03 5.24
N THR A 45 2.46 9.64 4.27
CA THR A 45 1.91 10.54 3.26
C THR A 45 0.39 10.47 3.29
N GLU A 46 -0.24 11.57 2.91
CA GLU A 46 -1.69 11.62 2.68
C GLU A 46 -1.99 11.22 1.24
N MET A 47 -3.07 10.45 1.07
CA MET A 47 -3.63 10.05 -0.20
C MET A 47 -5.09 10.48 -0.26
N ASP A 48 -5.53 11.00 -1.41
CA ASP A 48 -6.92 11.34 -1.65
C ASP A 48 -7.82 10.09 -1.66
N ASP A 49 -9.09 10.28 -1.32
CA ASP A 49 -10.11 9.24 -1.43
C ASP A 49 -10.31 8.87 -2.92
N GLN A 50 -10.00 7.63 -3.27
CA GLN A 50 -10.06 7.16 -4.66
C GLN A 50 -10.07 5.63 -4.74
N VAL A 51 -10.44 5.12 -5.91
CA VAL A 51 -10.36 3.70 -6.26
C VAL A 51 -9.59 3.56 -7.57
N PHE A 52 -8.53 2.75 -7.59
CA PHE A 52 -7.71 2.55 -8.79
C PHE A 52 -7.08 1.15 -8.84
N PRO A 53 -6.80 0.62 -10.04
CA PRO A 53 -6.04 -0.61 -10.20
C PRO A 53 -4.56 -0.38 -9.87
N SER A 54 -3.96 -1.30 -9.12
CA SER A 54 -2.53 -1.28 -8.82
C SER A 54 -2.05 -2.68 -8.43
N GLY A 55 -0.74 -2.91 -8.50
CA GLY A 55 -0.12 -4.12 -7.96
C GLY A 55 0.86 -3.83 -6.83
N ILE A 56 1.35 -4.90 -6.24
CA ILE A 56 2.54 -4.92 -5.40
C ILE A 56 3.74 -5.04 -6.34
N SER A 57 4.83 -4.32 -6.06
CA SER A 57 6.08 -4.45 -6.82
C SER A 57 7.25 -4.94 -5.98
N LYS A 58 7.19 -4.73 -4.67
CA LYS A 58 8.26 -5.15 -3.76
C LYS A 58 7.79 -5.21 -2.31
N LYS A 59 8.10 -6.31 -1.63
CA LYS A 59 8.07 -6.39 -0.17
C LYS A 59 9.29 -5.69 0.46
N ILE A 60 9.05 -4.74 1.37
CA ILE A 60 10.10 -4.06 2.13
C ILE A 60 10.22 -4.67 3.53
N THR A 61 9.09 -4.80 4.22
CA THR A 61 8.99 -5.46 5.54
C THR A 61 7.78 -6.41 5.55
N PRO A 62 7.50 -7.17 6.62
CA PRO A 62 6.29 -7.98 6.70
C PRO A 62 4.98 -7.20 6.50
N LYS A 63 4.96 -5.87 6.76
CA LYS A 63 3.77 -5.03 6.63
C LYS A 63 3.90 -3.89 5.61
N LEU A 64 5.11 -3.56 5.14
CA LEU A 64 5.37 -2.45 4.22
C LEU A 64 5.73 -2.95 2.82
N TYR A 65 4.99 -2.49 1.81
CA TYR A 65 5.14 -2.92 0.42
C TYR A 65 5.11 -1.71 -0.53
N LYS A 66 5.89 -1.76 -1.61
CA LYS A 66 5.85 -0.75 -2.68
C LYS A 66 4.72 -1.06 -3.64
N LEU A 67 3.94 -0.04 -4.00
CA LEU A 67 2.95 -0.14 -5.08
C LEU A 67 3.65 -0.10 -6.44
N LYS A 68 3.13 -0.85 -7.41
CA LYS A 68 3.67 -0.94 -8.77
C LYS A 68 3.59 0.41 -9.48
N ASP A 69 4.66 0.78 -10.18
CA ASP A 69 4.76 1.99 -10.99
C ASP A 69 4.51 3.32 -10.24
N THR A 70 4.65 3.32 -8.91
CA THR A 70 4.55 4.52 -8.07
C THR A 70 5.68 4.61 -7.07
N GLU A 71 5.89 5.78 -6.47
CA GLU A 71 6.77 5.95 -5.30
C GLU A 71 6.01 5.83 -3.96
N ILE A 72 4.79 5.30 -4.00
CA ILE A 72 3.94 5.08 -2.82
C ILE A 72 4.17 3.69 -2.26
N TYR A 73 4.21 3.65 -0.93
CA TYR A 73 4.31 2.43 -0.14
C TYR A 73 3.05 2.30 0.70
N VAL A 74 2.53 1.09 0.81
CA VAL A 74 1.37 0.75 1.64
C VAL A 74 1.82 0.00 2.88
N PHE A 75 1.33 0.45 4.03
CA PHE A 75 1.52 -0.22 5.31
C PHE A 75 0.23 -0.94 5.69
N PHE A 76 0.24 -2.26 5.70
CA PHE A 76 -0.93 -3.07 6.03
C PHE A 76 -1.21 -3.10 7.52
N THR A 77 -2.43 -3.42 7.95
CA THR A 77 -2.79 -3.59 9.37
C THR A 77 -2.19 -4.88 9.93
N PHE A 78 -2.23 -5.96 9.15
CA PHE A 78 -1.61 -7.26 9.44
C PHE A 78 -0.69 -7.68 8.29
N PRO A 79 0.36 -8.50 8.53
CA PRO A 79 1.21 -9.00 7.46
C PRO A 79 0.38 -9.75 6.40
N PRO A 80 0.35 -9.27 5.14
CA PRO A 80 -0.49 -9.88 4.13
C PRO A 80 0.27 -11.03 3.42
N PHE A 81 -0.47 -11.98 2.84
CA PHE A 81 0.09 -13.04 2.02
C PHE A 81 0.12 -12.60 0.54
N LEU A 82 1.09 -11.73 0.22
CA LEU A 82 1.25 -11.11 -1.10
C LEU A 82 2.64 -11.39 -1.69
N TYR A 83 2.67 -11.51 -3.02
CA TYR A 83 3.86 -11.63 -3.85
C TYR A 83 4.11 -10.34 -4.64
N ASP A 84 5.37 -10.13 -5.05
CA ASP A 84 5.81 -8.95 -5.81
C ASP A 84 5.16 -8.81 -7.21
N SER A 85 4.36 -9.79 -7.64
CA SER A 85 3.61 -9.79 -8.90
C SER A 85 2.10 -9.68 -8.73
N ASP A 86 1.60 -9.65 -7.48
CA ASP A 86 0.17 -9.60 -7.20
C ASP A 86 -0.42 -8.26 -7.65
N ASN A 87 -1.50 -8.32 -8.43
CA ASN A 87 -2.26 -7.16 -8.88
C ASN A 87 -3.59 -7.09 -8.13
N GLY A 88 -4.31 -5.98 -8.28
CA GLY A 88 -5.56 -5.79 -7.56
C GLY A 88 -6.17 -4.41 -7.76
N MET A 89 -7.18 -4.14 -6.93
CA MET A 89 -7.80 -2.82 -6.78
C MET A 89 -7.43 -2.25 -5.41
N ILE A 90 -7.11 -0.96 -5.35
CA ILE A 90 -6.96 -0.23 -4.10
C ILE A 90 -8.17 0.68 -3.94
N GLU A 91 -8.80 0.61 -2.77
CA GLU A 91 -9.81 1.58 -2.33
C GLU A 91 -9.23 2.37 -1.15
N ILE A 92 -9.14 3.69 -1.29
CA ILE A 92 -8.63 4.62 -0.28
C ILE A 92 -9.80 5.41 0.28
N LYS A 93 -9.87 5.49 1.61
CA LYS A 93 -10.80 6.32 2.35
C LYS A 93 -10.19 6.82 3.65
N ASN A 94 -10.21 8.13 3.88
CA ASN A 94 -9.66 8.77 5.07
C ASN A 94 -8.19 8.36 5.35
N ASN A 95 -7.35 8.37 4.30
CA ASN A 95 -5.95 7.96 4.32
C ASN A 95 -5.67 6.53 4.82
N LYS A 96 -6.72 5.70 4.89
CA LYS A 96 -6.65 4.25 5.05
C LYS A 96 -7.13 3.59 3.77
N GLY A 97 -6.99 2.28 3.65
CA GLY A 97 -7.53 1.63 2.47
C GLY A 97 -7.68 0.13 2.60
N VAL A 98 -8.04 -0.49 1.49
CA VAL A 98 -8.09 -1.93 1.33
C VAL A 98 -7.45 -2.27 0.00
N PHE A 99 -6.53 -3.21 -0.01
CA PHE A 99 -6.06 -3.86 -1.24
C PHE A 99 -6.91 -5.10 -1.48
N TYR A 100 -7.61 -5.11 -2.61
CA TYR A 100 -8.36 -6.26 -3.12
C TYR A 100 -7.47 -6.98 -4.12
N LYS A 101 -6.86 -8.10 -3.71
CA LYS A 101 -5.96 -8.87 -4.58
C LYS A 101 -6.75 -9.54 -5.69
N SER A 102 -6.40 -9.28 -6.95
CA SER A 102 -6.99 -9.98 -8.08
C SER A 102 -6.73 -11.49 -7.96
N PRO A 103 -7.71 -12.36 -8.25
CA PRO A 103 -7.47 -13.78 -8.29
C PRO A 103 -6.38 -14.05 -9.33
N THR A 104 -5.35 -14.79 -8.93
CA THR A 104 -4.40 -15.34 -9.90
C THR A 104 -5.21 -16.32 -10.75
N ASN A 105 -5.38 -16.05 -12.04
CA ASN A 105 -6.02 -17.03 -12.92
C ASN A 105 -5.22 -18.34 -12.81
N PRO A 106 -5.85 -19.48 -12.44
CA PRO A 106 -5.18 -20.76 -12.39
C PRO A 106 -4.66 -21.22 -13.76
#